data_AF-A8PG79-F1
#
_entry.id   AF-A8PG79-F1
#
_cell.length_a   1.000
_cell.length_b   1.000
_cell.length_c   1.000
_cell.angle_alpha   90.00
_cell.angle_beta   90.00
_cell.angle_gamma   90.00
#
_symmetry.space_group_name_H-M   'P 1'
#
loop_
_entity.id
_entity.type
_entity.pdbx_description
1 polymer ?
#
loop_
_entity_poly.entity_id
_entity_poly.type
_entity_poly.pdbx_seq_one_letter_code
_entity_poly.pdbx_strand_id
1 'polypeptide(L)'
;MKLLTSVLAFSLSLGVAQAALNGPCTIPGVGPGTCLRTADCAAGGGGSFTGYCPRDPADVKCCFKRCPGANGTGRCRPIIDCVSGRTLTGYCPGPATVKCCMPLLLRKDDGASEELPLPEAEESE
;
A
#
# COMPACT_ATOMS: atom_id res chain seq x y z
N MET A 1 -18.52 40.65 38.05
CA MET A 1 -18.85 39.25 37.72
C MET A 1 -17.95 38.80 36.59
N LYS A 2 -17.12 37.77 36.82
CA LYS A 2 -16.16 37.22 35.86
C LYS A 2 -16.87 36.18 35.00
N LEU A 3 -17.05 36.45 33.70
CA LEU A 3 -17.46 35.43 32.74
C LEU A 3 -16.20 34.71 32.25
N LEU A 4 -15.97 33.50 32.78
CA LEU A 4 -14.96 32.57 32.28
C LEU A 4 -15.56 31.82 31.08
N THR A 5 -15.29 32.30 29.87
CA THR A 5 -15.59 31.56 28.62
C THR A 5 -14.51 30.50 28.40
N SER A 6 -14.85 29.26 28.71
CA SER A 6 -14.03 28.09 28.43
C SER A 6 -14.07 27.79 26.94
N VAL A 7 -12.98 28.11 26.22
CA VAL A 7 -12.81 27.74 24.82
C VAL A 7 -12.27 26.32 24.78
N LEU A 8 -13.17 25.33 24.64
CA LEU A 8 -12.80 23.94 24.42
C LEU A 8 -12.28 23.81 22.97
N ALA A 9 -10.97 24.02 22.77
CA ALA A 9 -10.32 23.81 21.49
C ALA A 9 -10.21 22.30 21.21
N PHE A 10 -11.17 21.75 20.46
CA PHE A 10 -11.09 20.39 19.92
C PHE A 10 -10.08 20.38 18.76
N SER A 11 -8.83 20.10 19.10
CA SER A 11 -7.76 19.90 18.12
C SER A 11 -8.08 18.67 17.28
N LEU A 12 -8.58 18.85 16.05
CA LEU A 12 -8.60 17.80 15.03
C LEU A 12 -7.15 17.46 14.68
N SER A 13 -6.59 16.47 15.37
CA SER A 13 -5.34 15.84 14.95
C SER A 13 -5.63 15.08 13.65
N LEU A 14 -5.34 15.72 12.52
CA LEU A 14 -5.20 15.01 11.24
C LEU A 14 -4.12 13.95 11.46
N GLY A 15 -4.54 12.68 11.54
CA GLY A 15 -3.65 11.54 11.62
C GLY A 15 -2.79 11.50 10.37
N VAL A 16 -1.60 12.08 10.43
CA VAL A 16 -0.56 11.84 9.43
C VAL A 16 -0.22 10.37 9.53
N ALA A 17 -0.73 9.56 8.59
CA ALA A 17 -0.44 8.15 8.48
C ALA A 17 1.07 7.95 8.67
N GLN A 18 1.43 7.18 9.69
CA GLN A 18 2.81 7.04 10.05
C GLN A 18 3.48 6.04 9.14
N ALA A 19 4.21 6.54 8.13
CA ALA A 19 5.14 5.73 7.36
C ALA A 19 6.21 5.18 8.32
N ALA A 20 5.97 3.95 8.77
CA ALA A 20 6.90 2.98 9.34
C ALA A 20 7.96 2.55 8.32
N LEU A 21 9.17 2.17 8.72
CA LEU A 21 9.94 1.19 7.94
C LEU A 21 9.06 -0.04 7.64
N ASN A 22 9.02 -0.46 6.37
CA ASN A 22 8.12 -1.46 5.79
C ASN A 22 6.64 -1.07 5.74
N GLY A 23 6.30 0.18 6.08
CA GLY A 23 4.96 0.75 5.99
C GLY A 23 4.61 1.24 4.59
N PRO A 24 3.32 1.50 4.33
CA PRO A 24 2.88 2.00 3.05
C PRO A 24 3.33 3.45 2.84
N CYS A 25 3.57 3.81 1.59
CA CYS A 25 3.77 5.18 1.14
C CYS A 25 3.08 5.39 -0.20
N THR A 26 2.72 6.63 -0.52
CA THR A 26 2.09 6.99 -1.80
C THR A 26 2.81 8.18 -2.40
N ILE A 27 3.25 8.02 -3.65
CA ILE A 27 3.91 9.06 -4.42
C ILE A 27 2.86 9.67 -5.37
N PRO A 28 2.49 10.95 -5.22
CA PRO A 28 1.56 11.63 -6.12
C PRO A 28 1.98 11.49 -7.59
N GLY A 29 1.05 11.10 -8.45
CA GLY A 29 1.29 10.89 -9.89
C GLY A 29 2.03 9.58 -10.26
N VAL A 30 2.55 8.83 -9.30
CA VAL A 30 3.30 7.56 -9.55
C VAL A 30 2.57 6.35 -8.97
N GLY A 31 2.04 6.48 -7.75
CA GLY A 31 1.21 5.48 -7.09
C GLY A 31 1.80 4.93 -5.77
N PRO A 32 1.28 3.79 -5.29
CA PRO A 32 1.64 3.23 -4.00
C PRO A 32 3.01 2.52 -4.03
N GLY A 33 3.66 2.49 -2.86
CA GLY A 33 4.93 1.83 -2.62
C GLY A 33 5.10 1.40 -1.15
N THR A 34 6.34 1.15 -0.74
CA THR A 34 6.70 0.81 0.65
C THR A 34 7.94 1.56 1.11
N CYS A 35 7.93 2.06 2.34
CA CYS A 35 9.12 2.65 2.94
C CYS A 35 10.18 1.58 3.22
N LEU A 36 11.28 1.60 2.48
CA LEU A 36 12.39 0.65 2.60
C LEU A 36 13.72 1.40 2.64
N ARG A 37 14.75 0.73 3.16
CA ARG A 37 16.13 1.21 2.99
C ARG A 37 16.42 1.34 1.50
N THR A 38 17.10 2.41 1.12
CA THR A 38 17.40 2.72 -0.30
C THR A 38 18.19 1.58 -0.94
N ALA A 39 19.10 0.95 -0.20
CA ALA A 39 19.88 -0.20 -0.65
C ALA A 39 19.00 -1.43 -0.95
N ASP A 40 18.05 -1.77 -0.06
CA ASP A 40 17.14 -2.90 -0.26
C ASP A 40 16.22 -2.69 -1.47
N CYS A 41 15.73 -1.46 -1.63
CA CYS A 41 14.93 -1.07 -2.78
C CYS A 41 15.71 -1.26 -4.09
N ALA A 42 16.96 -0.79 -4.13
CA ALA A 42 17.83 -0.91 -5.30
C ALA A 42 18.21 -2.36 -5.59
N ALA A 43 18.57 -3.15 -4.58
CA ALA A 43 18.89 -4.57 -4.71
C ALA A 43 17.71 -5.38 -5.29
N GLY A 44 16.49 -5.01 -4.91
CA GLY A 44 15.28 -5.57 -5.50
C GLY A 44 14.86 -4.91 -6.81
N GLY A 45 15.63 -4.01 -7.42
CA GLY A 45 15.29 -3.38 -8.71
C GLY A 45 14.11 -2.39 -8.66
N GLY A 46 13.86 -1.79 -7.50
CA GLY A 46 12.88 -0.71 -7.33
C GLY A 46 13.50 0.69 -7.42
N GLY A 47 12.65 1.71 -7.57
CA GLY A 47 13.03 3.13 -7.52
C GLY A 47 12.72 3.75 -6.17
N SER A 48 13.61 4.58 -5.63
CA SER A 48 13.44 5.24 -4.33
C SER A 48 13.05 6.71 -4.47
N PHE A 49 12.01 7.13 -3.74
CA PHE A 49 11.51 8.50 -3.75
C PHE A 49 11.64 9.14 -2.37
N THR A 50 12.32 10.29 -2.30
CA THR A 50 12.60 11.04 -1.06
C THR A 50 11.36 11.82 -0.60
N GLY A 51 11.19 11.99 0.71
CA GLY A 51 10.14 12.82 1.31
C GLY A 51 8.81 12.11 1.57
N TYR A 52 8.69 10.85 1.14
CA TYR A 52 7.48 10.05 1.28
C TYR A 52 7.51 9.07 2.49
N CYS A 53 8.60 9.11 3.27
CA CYS A 53 8.78 8.41 4.54
C CYS A 53 9.32 9.39 5.60
N PRO A 54 8.55 10.43 5.98
CA PRO A 54 9.09 11.61 6.68
C PRO A 54 9.48 11.38 8.15
N ARG A 55 9.11 10.23 8.73
CA ARG A 55 9.45 9.88 10.12
C ARG A 55 10.47 8.75 10.21
N ASP A 56 10.97 8.29 9.06
CA ASP A 56 12.02 7.29 9.01
C ASP A 56 13.40 7.94 8.83
N PRO A 57 14.50 7.21 9.12
CA PRO A 57 15.86 7.66 8.86
C PRO A 57 16.08 8.09 7.39
N ALA A 58 17.08 8.95 7.16
CA ALA A 58 17.35 9.55 5.85
C ALA A 58 17.61 8.53 4.70
N ASP A 59 18.06 7.33 5.05
CA ASP A 59 18.32 6.24 4.12
C ASP A 59 17.07 5.37 3.83
N VAL A 60 15.96 5.63 4.51
CA VAL A 60 14.64 5.04 4.22
C VAL A 60 13.86 5.97 3.29
N LYS A 61 13.42 5.43 2.16
CA LYS A 61 12.69 6.16 1.12
C LYS A 61 11.51 5.34 0.65
N CYS A 62 10.56 5.99 -0.01
CA CYS A 62 9.44 5.28 -0.58
C CYS A 62 9.93 4.49 -1.80
N CYS A 63 9.99 3.17 -1.64
CA CYS A 63 10.35 2.24 -2.69
C CYS A 63 9.14 1.96 -3.56
N PHE A 64 9.27 2.31 -4.83
CA PHE A 64 8.30 2.01 -5.86
C PHE A 64 8.84 0.90 -6.75
N LYS A 65 8.08 -0.18 -6.89
CA LYS A 65 8.38 -1.25 -7.84
C LYS A 65 7.10 -1.79 -8.46
N ARG A 66 7.12 -1.95 -9.78
CA ARG A 66 6.08 -2.64 -10.54
C ARG A 66 6.35 -4.15 -10.52
N CYS A 67 5.28 -4.93 -10.50
CA CYS A 67 5.38 -6.37 -10.60
C CYS A 67 5.34 -6.86 -12.04
N PRO A 68 5.88 -8.06 -12.31
CA PRO A 68 5.60 -8.78 -13.54
C PRO A 68 4.13 -9.23 -13.60
N GLY A 69 3.55 -9.26 -14.80
CA GLY A 69 2.16 -9.68 -15.06
C GLY A 69 1.60 -9.02 -16.32
N ALA A 70 0.52 -9.61 -16.87
CA ALA A 70 -0.01 -9.35 -18.22
C ALA A 70 -0.24 -7.87 -18.59
N ASN A 71 -0.39 -6.97 -17.61
CA ASN A 71 -0.56 -5.54 -17.84
C ASN A 71 0.40 -4.63 -17.03
N GLY A 72 1.41 -5.17 -16.32
CA GLY A 72 2.36 -4.37 -15.54
C GLY A 72 1.74 -3.48 -14.44
N THR A 73 0.50 -3.79 -14.03
CA THR A 73 -0.32 -2.97 -13.13
C THR A 73 -0.11 -3.27 -11.65
N GLY A 74 0.48 -4.44 -11.33
CA GLY A 74 0.78 -4.82 -9.96
C GLY A 74 1.79 -3.86 -9.29
N ARG A 75 1.61 -3.62 -8.00
CA ARG A 75 2.46 -2.72 -7.21
C ARG A 75 2.92 -3.39 -5.93
N CYS A 76 4.20 -3.24 -5.60
CA CYS A 76 4.74 -3.64 -4.30
C CYS A 76 4.22 -2.72 -3.20
N ARG A 77 3.56 -3.29 -2.20
CA ARG A 77 3.07 -2.60 -0.99
C ARG A 77 2.91 -3.62 0.14
N PRO A 78 2.69 -3.19 1.39
CA PRO A 78 2.39 -4.12 2.47
C PRO A 78 1.12 -4.93 2.16
N ILE A 79 1.12 -6.21 2.53
CA ILE A 79 0.02 -7.14 2.21
C ILE A 79 -1.32 -6.68 2.77
N ILE A 80 -1.31 -6.00 3.92
CA ILE A 80 -2.51 -5.43 4.54
C ILE A 80 -3.15 -4.33 3.70
N ASP A 81 -2.39 -3.69 2.81
CA ASP A 81 -2.85 -2.64 1.91
C ASP A 81 -3.25 -3.19 0.51
N CYS A 82 -3.21 -4.52 0.31
CA CYS A 82 -3.68 -5.15 -0.91
C CYS A 82 -5.21 -5.22 -0.96
N VAL A 83 -5.83 -4.46 -1.88
CA VAL A 83 -7.30 -4.41 -2.03
C VAL A 83 -7.88 -5.68 -2.70
N SER A 84 -7.13 -6.36 -3.57
CA SER A 84 -7.66 -7.45 -4.41
C SER A 84 -7.52 -8.86 -3.83
N GLY A 85 -6.80 -9.02 -2.71
CA GLY A 85 -6.38 -10.32 -2.17
C GLY A 85 -5.39 -11.11 -3.04
N ARG A 86 -5.27 -10.82 -4.34
CA ARG A 86 -4.35 -11.49 -5.26
C ARG A 86 -2.94 -10.93 -5.10
N THR A 87 -2.04 -11.77 -4.56
CA THR A 87 -0.66 -11.40 -4.31
C THR A 87 0.35 -12.33 -4.96
N LEU A 88 1.50 -11.78 -5.37
CA LEU A 88 2.66 -12.56 -5.79
C LEU A 88 3.80 -12.40 -4.78
N THR A 89 4.48 -13.51 -4.49
CA THR A 89 5.60 -13.57 -3.53
C THR A 89 6.94 -13.58 -4.29
N GLY A 90 8.00 -13.02 -3.70
CA GLY A 90 9.35 -13.03 -4.26
C GLY A 90 9.64 -11.95 -5.31
N TYR A 91 8.65 -11.11 -5.64
CA TYR A 91 8.80 -10.07 -6.66
C TYR A 91 9.09 -8.68 -6.10
N CYS A 92 8.91 -8.48 -4.79
CA CYS A 92 9.07 -7.19 -4.15
C CYS A 92 10.29 -7.17 -3.22
N PRO A 93 11.03 -6.04 -3.16
CA PRO A 93 12.07 -5.84 -2.16
C PRO A 93 11.48 -5.80 -0.74
N GLY A 94 12.34 -6.09 0.24
CA GLY A 94 12.00 -5.99 1.64
C GLY A 94 11.46 -7.30 2.23
N PRO A 95 10.77 -7.22 3.38
CA PRO A 95 10.33 -8.40 4.14
C PRO A 95 9.15 -9.11 3.46
N ALA A 96 8.84 -10.31 3.93
CA ALA A 96 7.73 -11.12 3.43
C ALA A 96 6.34 -10.46 3.59
N THR A 97 6.22 -9.42 4.41
CA THR A 97 4.99 -8.63 4.55
C THR A 97 4.77 -7.67 3.37
N VAL A 98 5.79 -7.42 2.55
CA VAL A 98 5.69 -6.64 1.31
C VAL A 98 5.48 -7.59 0.16
N LYS A 99 4.30 -7.52 -0.45
CA LYS A 99 3.92 -8.40 -1.55
C LYS A 99 3.61 -7.60 -2.79
N CYS A 100 3.67 -8.28 -3.92
CA CYS A 100 3.12 -7.71 -5.13
C CYS A 100 1.59 -7.79 -5.06
N CYS A 101 0.90 -6.67 -4.90
CA CYS A 101 -0.56 -6.65 -4.99
C CYS A 101 -0.99 -6.42 -6.44
N MET A 102 -1.76 -7.33 -6.99
CA MET A 102 -2.38 -7.16 -8.31
C MET A 102 -3.62 -6.25 -8.18
N PRO A 103 -4.01 -5.49 -9.21
CA PRO A 103 -5.28 -4.80 -9.17
C PRO A 103 -6.43 -5.81 -9.13
N LEU A 104 -7.57 -5.39 -8.57
CA LEU A 104 -8.84 -6.04 -8.86
C LEU A 104 -9.02 -5.98 -10.37
N LEU A 105 -9.16 -7.14 -11.03
CA LEU A 105 -9.53 -7.16 -12.44
C LEU A 105 -11.00 -6.73 -12.52
N LEU A 106 -11.25 -5.42 -12.51
CA LEU A 106 -12.50 -4.90 -13.05
C LEU A 106 -12.42 -5.19 -14.55
N ARG A 107 -13.06 -6.27 -14.98
CA ARG A 107 -13.19 -6.64 -16.39
C ARG A 107 -13.71 -5.40 -17.14
N LYS A 108 -12.88 -4.79 -17.96
CA LYS A 108 -13.31 -3.92 -19.05
C LYS A 108 -13.33 -4.82 -20.27
N ASP A 109 -14.49 -5.44 -20.48
CA ASP A 109 -15.05 -5.92 -21.75
C ASP A 109 -14.07 -6.38 -22.83
N ASP A 110 -13.84 -7.71 -22.91
CA ASP A 110 -13.72 -8.47 -24.16
C ASP A 110 -14.18 -9.92 -23.88
N GLY A 111 -15.49 -10.08 -23.69
CA GLY A 111 -16.27 -11.29 -23.95
C GLY A 111 -15.80 -12.64 -23.39
N ALA A 112 -16.11 -12.92 -22.12
CA ALA A 112 -16.61 -14.23 -21.63
C ALA A 112 -16.71 -14.17 -20.10
N SER A 113 -17.92 -13.91 -19.61
CA SER A 113 -18.25 -14.02 -18.20
C SER A 113 -18.84 -15.40 -17.93
N GLU A 114 -18.03 -16.30 -17.42
CA GLU A 114 -18.54 -17.31 -16.50
C GLU A 114 -18.24 -16.81 -15.08
N GLU A 115 -19.33 -16.55 -14.34
CA GLU A 115 -19.30 -16.41 -12.89
C GLU A 115 -18.78 -17.73 -12.30
N LEU A 116 -17.67 -17.66 -11.56
CA LEU A 116 -17.36 -18.73 -10.61
C LEU A 116 -18.24 -18.48 -9.38
N PRO A 117 -19.13 -19.42 -9.00
CA PRO A 117 -19.99 -19.26 -7.84
C PRO A 117 -19.12 -19.11 -6.58
N LEU A 118 -19.49 -18.14 -5.74
CA LEU A 118 -18.96 -18.01 -4.39
C LEU A 118 -19.33 -19.28 -3.61
N PRO A 119 -18.42 -19.88 -2.82
CA PRO A 119 -18.83 -20.92 -1.88
C PRO A 119 -19.79 -20.27 -0.86
N GLU A 120 -21.02 -20.79 -0.83
CA GLU A 120 -22.00 -20.46 0.21
C GLU A 120 -21.36 -20.79 1.56
N ALA A 121 -21.37 -19.82 2.47
CA ALA A 121 -21.03 -20.08 3.85
C ALA A 121 -22.07 -21.07 4.41
N GLU A 122 -21.63 -22.30 4.66
CA GLU A 122 -22.40 -23.28 5.42
C GLU A 122 -22.53 -22.74 6.85
N GLU A 123 -23.63 -22.03 7.14
CA GLU A 123 -24.07 -21.79 8.50
C GLU A 123 -24.73 -23.08 9.00
N SER A 124 -23.95 -23.84 9.76
CA SER A 124 -24.38 -24.97 10.57
C SER A 124 -25.17 -24.50 11.79
N GLU A 125 -26.39 -25.05 11.89
CA GLU A 125 -27.30 -25.18 13.06
C GLU A 125 -28.18 -24.00 13.50
#